data_AF-A0A835TE78-F1
#
_entry.id   AF-A0A835TE78-F1
#
_cell.length_a   1.000
_cell.length_b   1.000
_cell.length_c   1.000
_cell.angle_alpha   90.00
_cell.angle_beta   90.00
_cell.angle_gamma   90.00
#
_symmetry.space_group_name_H-M   'P 1'
#
loop_
_entity.id
_entity.type
_entity.pdbx_description
1 polymer ?
#
loop_
_entity_poly.entity_id
_entity_poly.type
_entity_poly.pdbx_seq_one_letter_code
_entity_poly.pdbx_strand_id
1 'polypeptide(L)'
;MSIVVMNQAGGKVALRPEDYPLGYSNGQHPGDYIETDAPVAPECIYNHIRGKVNGLWWRVSWKLHDGKFITMSFLLHTGAPRHMYLSAEALKALEKAGLMVEDTDLDLDDTTLFGRKCPVEPTPAEHQPANIIGLKLLVRFGLQLHSEHPCVSCSADIPCLGAAVP
;
A
#
# COMPACT_ATOMS: atom_id res chain seq x y z
N MET A 1 11.08 -16.62 -3.13
CA MET A 1 10.49 -17.25 -1.93
C MET A 1 9.17 -16.55 -1.66
N SER A 2 8.03 -17.12 -2.08
CA SER A 2 6.71 -16.48 -1.97
C SER A 2 6.17 -16.66 -0.55
N ILE A 3 5.87 -15.57 0.15
CA ILE A 3 5.33 -15.65 1.51
C ILE A 3 3.80 -15.71 1.41
N VAL A 4 3.27 -16.83 1.85
CA VAL A 4 1.86 -17.17 1.88
C VAL A 4 1.30 -16.83 3.25
N VAL A 5 0.31 -15.96 3.32
CA VAL A 5 -0.52 -15.83 4.52
C VAL A 5 -1.47 -17.02 4.55
N MET A 6 -1.28 -17.91 5.53
CA MET A 6 -2.13 -19.08 5.73
C MET A 6 -3.27 -18.78 6.69
N ASN A 7 -4.50 -19.14 6.34
CA ASN A 7 -5.57 -19.22 7.34
C ASN A 7 -5.35 -20.42 8.28
N GLN A 8 -6.18 -20.58 9.33
CA GLN A 8 -6.10 -21.71 10.27
C GLN A 8 -6.22 -23.10 9.59
N ALA A 9 -6.55 -23.18 8.31
CA ALA A 9 -6.60 -24.39 7.49
C ALA A 9 -5.44 -24.50 6.47
N GLY A 10 -4.39 -23.69 6.57
CA GLY A 10 -3.19 -23.81 5.73
C GLY A 10 -3.33 -23.31 4.28
N GLY A 11 -4.44 -22.64 3.93
CA GLY A 11 -4.66 -22.13 2.58
C GLY A 11 -4.05 -20.76 2.36
N LYS A 12 -3.45 -20.51 1.18
CA LYS A 12 -3.05 -19.16 0.74
C LYS A 12 -4.27 -18.23 0.74
N VAL A 13 -4.23 -17.15 1.50
CA VAL A 13 -5.30 -16.12 1.45
C VAL A 13 -5.02 -15.22 0.26
N ALA A 14 -5.71 -15.46 -0.86
CA ALA A 14 -5.77 -14.55 -2.00
C ALA A 14 -6.86 -13.50 -1.78
N LEU A 15 -6.66 -12.28 -2.27
CA LEU A 15 -7.68 -11.24 -2.23
C LEU A 15 -8.82 -11.63 -3.16
N ARG A 16 -10.05 -11.51 -2.65
CA ARG A 16 -11.29 -11.76 -3.37
C ARG A 16 -11.96 -10.43 -3.71
N PRO A 17 -12.87 -10.42 -4.70
CA PRO A 17 -13.62 -9.21 -5.04
C PRO A 17 -14.34 -8.56 -3.85
N GLU A 18 -14.78 -9.35 -2.89
CA GLU A 18 -15.44 -8.90 -1.65
C GLU A 18 -14.50 -8.18 -0.67
N ASP A 19 -13.17 -8.37 -0.79
CA ASP A 19 -12.17 -7.72 0.07
C ASP A 19 -11.98 -6.23 -0.27
N TYR A 20 -12.45 -5.80 -1.44
CA TYR A 20 -12.32 -4.43 -1.93
C TYR A 20 -13.45 -3.52 -1.43
N PRO A 21 -13.17 -2.24 -1.13
CA PRO A 21 -14.21 -1.28 -0.77
C PRO A 21 -15.22 -1.07 -1.90
N LEU A 22 -16.45 -0.67 -1.55
CA LEU A 22 -17.48 -0.36 -2.53
C LEU A 22 -17.00 0.75 -3.49
N GLY A 23 -17.23 0.58 -4.79
CA GLY A 23 -16.81 1.53 -5.82
C GLY A 23 -15.39 1.31 -6.33
N TYR A 24 -14.61 0.41 -5.71
CA TYR A 24 -13.33 -0.01 -6.24
C TYR A 24 -13.56 -1.05 -7.34
N SER A 25 -12.99 -0.82 -8.52
CA SER A 25 -13.00 -1.81 -9.60
C SER A 25 -11.71 -2.61 -9.54
N ASN A 26 -11.82 -3.92 -9.29
CA ASN A 26 -10.67 -4.82 -9.15
C ASN A 26 -9.64 -4.34 -8.11
N GLY A 27 -10.06 -3.74 -6.99
CA GLY A 27 -9.11 -3.30 -5.95
C GLY A 27 -8.38 -1.99 -6.21
N GLN A 28 -8.84 -1.22 -7.19
CA GLN A 28 -8.36 0.12 -7.49
C GLN A 28 -9.53 1.12 -7.40
N HIS A 29 -9.27 2.28 -6.83
CA HIS A 29 -10.23 3.38 -6.84
C HIS A 29 -10.23 4.05 -8.23
N PRO A 30 -11.38 4.47 -8.80
CA PRO A 30 -11.43 5.10 -10.12
C PRO A 30 -10.58 6.37 -10.27
N GLY A 31 -10.29 7.03 -9.15
CA GLY A 31 -9.42 8.20 -9.07
C GLY A 31 -7.95 7.89 -8.74
N ASP A 32 -7.53 6.63 -8.79
CA ASP A 32 -6.12 6.27 -8.66
C ASP A 32 -5.37 6.47 -9.99
N TYR A 33 -4.07 6.71 -9.90
CA TYR A 33 -3.15 6.98 -11.00
C TYR A 33 -3.43 8.20 -11.87
N ILE A 34 -4.32 9.07 -11.44
CA ILE A 34 -4.54 10.39 -12.05
C ILE A 34 -3.54 11.38 -11.43
N GLU A 35 -2.73 12.01 -12.29
CA GLU A 35 -1.85 13.11 -11.88
C GLU A 35 -2.67 14.38 -11.58
N THR A 36 -2.31 15.07 -10.52
CA THR A 36 -2.99 16.26 -10.00
C THR A 36 -1.98 17.28 -9.47
N ASP A 37 -2.34 18.56 -9.48
CA ASP A 37 -1.46 19.63 -8.98
C ASP A 37 -1.48 19.78 -7.45
N ALA A 38 -2.45 19.15 -6.77
CA ALA A 38 -2.62 19.19 -5.32
C ALA A 38 -2.90 17.78 -4.78
N PRO A 39 -2.40 17.43 -3.58
CA PRO A 39 -2.69 16.14 -2.99
C PRO A 39 -4.18 16.03 -2.62
N VAL A 40 -4.73 14.82 -2.71
CA VAL A 40 -6.03 14.53 -2.11
C VAL A 40 -5.91 14.49 -0.60
N ALA A 41 -7.00 14.80 0.11
CA ALA A 41 -7.09 14.48 1.52
C ALA A 41 -6.95 12.96 1.71
N PRO A 42 -6.05 12.47 2.57
CA PRO A 42 -5.93 11.03 2.80
C PRO A 42 -7.23 10.44 3.36
N GLU A 43 -7.63 9.29 2.84
CA GLU A 43 -8.87 8.60 3.24
C GLU A 43 -8.52 7.24 3.84
N CYS A 44 -8.98 7.00 5.07
CA CYS A 44 -8.89 5.69 5.72
C CYS A 44 -10.24 5.00 5.61
N ILE A 45 -10.28 3.87 4.90
CA ILE A 45 -11.52 3.18 4.55
C ILE A 45 -11.53 1.83 5.25
N TYR A 46 -12.47 1.67 6.18
CA TYR A 46 -12.70 0.38 6.84
C TYR A 46 -13.75 -0.41 6.05
N ASN A 47 -13.28 -1.40 5.28
CA ASN A 47 -14.15 -2.32 4.56
C ASN A 47 -14.50 -3.51 5.47
N HIS A 48 -15.70 -3.49 6.04
CA HIS A 48 -16.18 -4.51 6.95
C HIS A 48 -17.43 -5.19 6.41
N ILE A 49 -17.32 -6.49 6.16
CA ILE A 49 -18.46 -7.36 5.89
C ILE A 49 -18.48 -8.40 6.99
N ARG A 50 -19.49 -8.31 7.87
CA ARG A 50 -19.61 -9.17 9.05
C ARG A 50 -19.45 -10.64 8.68
N GLY A 51 -18.48 -11.31 9.30
CA GLY A 51 -18.20 -12.73 9.11
C GLY A 51 -17.54 -13.09 7.77
N LYS A 52 -17.13 -12.11 6.96
CA LYS A 52 -16.50 -12.33 5.65
C LYS A 52 -15.20 -11.55 5.48
N VAL A 53 -15.25 -10.23 5.70
CA VAL A 53 -14.16 -9.32 5.32
C VAL A 53 -13.88 -8.31 6.42
N ASN A 54 -12.60 -8.13 6.72
CA ASN A 54 -12.07 -7.05 7.54
C ASN A 54 -10.83 -6.50 6.81
N GLY A 55 -11.03 -5.48 6.01
CA GLY A 55 -9.96 -4.81 5.28
C GLY A 55 -9.82 -3.36 5.73
N LEU A 56 -8.58 -2.93 5.98
CA LEU A 56 -8.26 -1.53 6.19
C LEU A 56 -7.54 -1.01 4.95
N TRP A 57 -8.11 0.02 4.33
CA TRP A 57 -7.58 0.62 3.12
C TRP A 57 -7.17 2.06 3.39
N TRP A 58 -6.11 2.49 2.72
CA TRP A 58 -5.64 3.86 2.79
C TRP A 58 -5.44 4.40 1.38
N ARG A 59 -6.16 5.48 1.08
CA ARG A 59 -6.01 6.20 -0.18
C ARG A 59 -5.27 7.49 0.09
N VAL A 60 -4.15 7.67 -0.59
CA VAL A 60 -3.22 8.78 -0.32
C VAL A 60 -2.49 9.20 -1.59
N SER A 61 -2.16 10.48 -1.69
CA SER A 61 -1.33 11.00 -2.78
C SER A 61 0.14 10.68 -2.59
N TRP A 62 0.84 10.45 -3.69
CA TRP A 62 2.28 10.31 -3.80
C TRP A 62 2.84 11.48 -4.59
N LYS A 63 3.77 12.22 -4.01
CA LYS A 63 4.40 13.38 -4.64
C LYS A 63 5.42 12.94 -5.69
N LEU A 64 5.28 13.45 -6.90
CA LEU A 64 6.15 13.23 -8.04
C LEU A 64 7.31 14.25 -8.06
N HIS A 65 8.36 13.94 -8.82
CA HIS A 65 9.54 14.83 -8.93
C HIS A 65 9.23 16.17 -9.60
N ASP A 66 8.25 16.23 -10.50
CA ASP A 66 7.78 17.45 -11.15
C ASP A 66 6.89 18.34 -10.25
N GLY A 67 6.69 17.93 -9.00
CA GLY A 67 5.86 18.63 -8.01
C GLY A 67 4.38 18.27 -8.05
N LYS A 68 3.95 17.45 -9.02
CA LYS A 68 2.59 16.92 -9.06
C LYS A 68 2.39 15.79 -8.07
N PHE A 69 1.16 15.27 -8.02
CA PHE A 69 0.74 14.20 -7.15
C PHE A 69 -0.01 13.13 -7.94
N ILE A 70 0.29 11.86 -7.67
CA ILE A 70 -0.49 10.73 -8.16
C ILE A 70 -1.17 10.05 -6.97
N THR A 71 -2.46 9.79 -7.06
CA THR A 71 -3.18 9.13 -5.95
C THR A 71 -3.18 7.63 -6.11
N MET A 72 -3.00 6.90 -5.00
CA MET A 72 -3.04 5.44 -4.98
C MET A 72 -3.78 4.95 -3.75
N SER A 73 -4.50 3.85 -3.91
CA SER A 73 -5.09 3.11 -2.79
C SER A 73 -4.22 1.92 -2.39
N PHE A 74 -4.10 1.70 -1.10
CA PHE A 74 -3.32 0.63 -0.49
C PHE A 74 -4.16 -0.17 0.48
N LEU A 75 -4.05 -1.50 0.40
CA LEU A 75 -4.47 -2.38 1.47
C LEU A 75 -3.43 -2.34 2.60
N LEU A 76 -3.85 -2.09 3.83
CA LEU A 76 -2.99 -2.17 5.01
C LEU A 76 -3.03 -3.60 5.55
N HIS A 77 -2.00 -4.40 5.24
CA HIS A 77 -2.01 -5.84 5.46
C HIS A 77 -0.93 -6.29 6.44
N THR A 78 -1.30 -6.58 7.69
CA THR A 78 -0.36 -7.06 8.73
C THR A 78 0.24 -8.44 8.45
N GLY A 79 -0.45 -9.29 7.68
CA GLY A 79 0.11 -10.55 7.19
C GLY A 79 1.14 -10.41 6.06
N ALA A 80 1.30 -9.24 5.44
CA ALA A 80 2.26 -9.04 4.37
C ALA A 80 3.62 -8.64 5.00
N PRO A 81 4.66 -9.48 4.97
CA PRO A 81 5.84 -9.34 5.84
C PRO A 81 6.85 -8.26 5.41
N ARG A 82 6.69 -7.70 4.21
CA ARG A 82 7.59 -6.69 3.64
C ARG A 82 7.07 -5.29 3.92
N HIS A 83 7.73 -4.30 3.35
CA HIS A 83 7.37 -2.90 3.53
C HIS A 83 6.22 -2.52 2.61
N MET A 84 6.39 -2.70 1.30
CA MET A 84 5.42 -2.30 0.30
C MET A 84 5.40 -3.29 -0.85
N TYR A 85 4.20 -3.53 -1.36
CA TYR A 85 3.98 -4.26 -2.60
C TYR A 85 3.22 -3.37 -3.57
N LEU A 86 3.73 -3.20 -4.77
CA LEU A 86 3.14 -2.35 -5.78
C LEU A 86 2.59 -3.15 -6.94
N SER A 87 1.41 -2.76 -7.40
CA SER A 87 0.83 -3.27 -8.63
C SER A 87 1.71 -2.91 -9.83
N ALA A 88 1.50 -3.63 -10.94
CA ALA A 88 2.24 -3.35 -12.17
C ALA A 88 2.00 -1.91 -12.68
N GLU A 89 0.82 -1.33 -12.40
CA GLU A 89 0.50 0.05 -12.77
C GLU A 89 1.22 1.06 -11.88
N ALA A 90 1.24 0.84 -10.57
CA ALA A 90 1.98 1.67 -9.63
C ALA A 90 3.48 1.68 -9.92
N LEU A 91 4.08 0.50 -10.18
CA LEU A 91 5.49 0.38 -10.54
C LEU A 91 5.80 1.21 -11.79
N LYS A 92 5.05 1.01 -12.88
CA LYS A 92 5.23 1.78 -14.13
C LYS A 92 5.07 3.29 -13.90
N ALA A 93 4.12 3.71 -13.07
CA ALA A 93 3.90 5.12 -12.79
C ALA A 93 5.09 5.74 -12.04
N LEU A 94 5.63 5.04 -11.03
CA LEU A 94 6.76 5.53 -10.24
C LEU A 94 8.08 5.44 -11.02
N GLU A 95 8.30 4.39 -11.82
CA GLU A 95 9.45 4.27 -12.73
C GLU A 95 9.48 5.41 -13.74
N LYS A 96 8.34 5.69 -14.41
CA LYS A 96 8.21 6.80 -15.35
C LYS A 96 8.49 8.15 -14.69
N ALA A 97 8.14 8.29 -13.42
CA ALA A 97 8.41 9.49 -12.62
C ALA A 97 9.85 9.55 -12.07
N GLY A 98 10.69 8.53 -12.29
CA GLY A 98 12.07 8.48 -11.78
C GLY A 98 12.16 8.24 -10.27
N LEU A 99 11.12 7.69 -9.64
CA LEU A 99 11.00 7.49 -8.19
C LEU A 99 11.40 6.08 -7.71
N MET A 100 11.82 5.22 -8.64
CA MET A 100 12.29 3.87 -8.39
C MET A 100 13.79 3.79 -8.64
N VAL A 101 14.49 3.08 -7.75
CA VAL A 101 15.92 2.81 -7.87
C VAL A 101 16.12 1.30 -7.71
N GLU A 102 16.76 0.69 -8.69
CA GLU A 102 17.15 -0.72 -8.63
C GLU A 102 18.41 -0.88 -7.76
N ASP A 103 18.34 -1.75 -6.75
CA ASP A 103 19.50 -2.21 -5.99
C ASP A 103 20.04 -3.49 -6.63
N THR A 104 21.06 -3.32 -7.48
CA THR A 104 21.66 -4.40 -8.29
C THR A 104 22.30 -5.51 -7.46
N ASP A 105 22.67 -5.22 -6.21
CA ASP A 105 23.33 -6.21 -5.34
C ASP A 105 22.30 -7.14 -4.67
N LEU A 106 21.07 -6.67 -4.50
CA LEU A 106 20.00 -7.40 -3.81
C LEU A 106 18.87 -7.84 -4.73
N ASP A 107 18.87 -7.41 -5.99
CA ASP A 107 17.78 -7.66 -6.96
C ASP A 107 16.43 -7.17 -6.38
N LEU A 108 16.45 -5.96 -5.82
CA LEU A 108 15.32 -5.32 -5.15
C LEU A 108 15.10 -3.91 -5.70
N ASP A 109 13.84 -3.55 -5.88
CA ASP A 109 13.46 -2.18 -6.16
C ASP A 109 13.28 -1.40 -4.86
N ASP A 110 13.85 -0.21 -4.79
CA ASP A 110 13.65 0.74 -3.69
C ASP A 110 12.93 1.99 -4.19
N THR A 111 12.09 2.56 -3.33
CA THR A 111 11.66 3.96 -3.45
C THR A 111 12.08 4.75 -2.21
N THR A 112 11.99 6.07 -2.26
CA THR A 112 12.28 6.92 -1.09
C THR A 112 10.99 7.44 -0.49
N LEU A 113 10.74 7.07 0.77
CA LEU A 113 9.62 7.57 1.57
C LEU A 113 10.16 8.29 2.81
N PHE A 114 9.77 9.55 2.99
CA PHE A 114 10.17 10.38 4.14
C PHE A 114 11.69 10.45 4.32
N GLY A 115 12.41 10.55 3.21
CA GLY A 115 13.88 10.62 3.18
C GLY A 115 14.58 9.30 3.51
N ARG A 116 13.85 8.18 3.56
CA ARG A 116 14.41 6.85 3.81
C ARG A 116 14.10 5.91 2.66
N LYS A 117 15.05 5.04 2.33
CA LYS A 117 14.82 3.92 1.42
C LYS A 117 13.72 3.01 1.95
N CYS A 118 12.79 2.67 1.07
CA CYS A 118 11.70 1.76 1.31
C CYS A 118 11.72 0.69 0.22
N PRO A 119 12.08 -0.56 0.57
CA PRO A 119 12.01 -1.67 -0.36
C PRO A 119 10.59 -1.88 -0.86
N VAL A 120 10.49 -2.12 -2.15
CA VAL A 120 9.26 -2.41 -2.88
C VAL A 120 9.40 -3.78 -3.51
N GLU A 121 8.37 -4.60 -3.36
CA GLU A 121 8.24 -5.84 -4.12
C GLU A 121 7.06 -5.72 -5.10
N PRO A 122 7.09 -6.42 -6.24
CA PRO A 122 5.90 -6.52 -7.07
C PRO A 122 4.79 -7.25 -6.30
N THR A 123 3.56 -6.74 -6.38
CA THR A 123 2.38 -7.44 -5.85
C THR A 123 2.26 -8.82 -6.53
N PRO A 124 2.11 -9.92 -5.76
CA PRO A 124 1.95 -11.25 -6.37
C PRO A 124 0.75 -11.31 -7.31
N ALA A 125 0.84 -12.12 -8.37
CA ALA A 125 -0.18 -12.18 -9.41
C ALA A 125 -1.62 -12.45 -8.89
N GLU A 126 -1.74 -13.27 -7.84
CA GLU A 126 -3.02 -13.58 -7.18
C GLU A 126 -3.64 -12.41 -6.39
N HIS A 127 -2.89 -11.33 -6.20
CA HIS A 127 -3.30 -10.11 -5.50
C HIS A 127 -3.34 -8.88 -6.41
N GLN A 128 -2.95 -9.01 -7.68
CA GLN A 128 -3.05 -7.91 -8.63
C GLN A 128 -4.53 -7.56 -8.88
N PRO A 129 -4.85 -6.28 -9.09
CA PRO A 129 -3.96 -5.10 -9.15
C PRO A 129 -3.79 -4.33 -7.82
N ALA A 130 -3.93 -4.95 -6.65
CA ALA A 130 -3.84 -4.23 -5.39
C ALA A 130 -2.42 -3.70 -5.09
N ASN A 131 -2.33 -2.51 -4.49
CA ASN A 131 -1.13 -2.09 -3.76
C ASN A 131 -1.29 -2.46 -2.29
N ILE A 132 -0.20 -2.85 -1.64
CA ILE A 132 -0.23 -3.34 -0.26
C ILE A 132 0.86 -2.65 0.55
N ILE A 133 0.49 -2.09 1.70
CA ILE A 133 1.43 -1.68 2.73
C ILE A 133 1.53 -2.82 3.73
N GLY A 134 2.71 -3.41 3.81
CA GLY A 134 2.99 -4.55 4.66
C GLY A 134 3.44 -4.16 6.06
N LEU A 135 3.51 -5.16 6.93
CA LEU A 135 3.77 -5.05 8.35
C LEU A 135 4.98 -4.19 8.69
N LYS A 136 6.09 -4.32 7.94
CA LYS A 136 7.31 -3.56 8.24
C LYS A 136 7.11 -2.06 8.08
N LEU A 137 6.32 -1.63 7.09
CA LEU A 137 6.02 -0.22 6.89
C LEU A 137 4.88 0.24 7.81
N LEU A 138 3.88 -0.60 8.09
CA LEU A 138 2.84 -0.30 9.08
C LEU A 138 3.41 -0.02 10.47
N VAL A 139 4.38 -0.83 10.93
CA VAL A 139 5.08 -0.60 12.20
C VAL A 139 5.85 0.74 12.17
N ARG A 140 6.46 1.11 11.04
CA ARG A 140 7.11 2.42 10.87
C ARG A 140 6.11 3.57 10.92
N PHE A 141 4.88 3.36 10.47
CA PHE A 141 3.76 4.32 10.58
C PHE A 141 3.07 4.30 11.95
N GLY A 142 3.66 3.64 12.94
CA GLY A 142 3.17 3.64 14.30
C GLY A 142 1.95 2.74 14.52
N LEU A 143 1.80 1.66 13.75
CA LEU A 143 0.82 0.61 14.04
C LEU A 143 1.00 0.12 15.49
N GLN A 144 -0.02 0.35 16.32
CA GLN A 144 -0.10 -0.16 17.69
C GLN A 144 -1.17 -1.25 17.79
N LEU A 145 -0.85 -2.34 18.50
CA LEU A 145 -1.79 -3.39 18.87
C LEU A 145 -2.22 -3.14 20.31
N HIS A 146 -3.49 -2.78 20.51
CA HIS A 146 -4.04 -2.63 21.85
C HIS A 146 -4.62 -3.98 22.32
N SER A 147 -4.18 -4.42 23.50
CA SER A 147 -4.60 -5.70 24.10
C SER A 147 -6.01 -5.68 24.68
N GLU A 148 -6.51 -4.49 25.04
CA GLU A 148 -7.79 -4.35 25.77
C GLU A 148 -8.98 -4.14 24.82
N HIS A 149 -8.72 -3.60 23.62
CA HIS A 149 -9.67 -3.49 22.52
C HIS A 149 -8.91 -3.73 21.22
N PRO A 150 -9.29 -4.71 20.37
CA PRO A 150 -8.61 -4.94 19.10
C PRO A 150 -8.93 -3.78 18.15
N CYS A 151 -8.19 -2.70 18.28
CA CYS A 151 -8.21 -1.56 17.40
C CYS A 151 -6.82 -1.36 16.80
N VAL A 152 -6.80 -0.95 15.54
CA VAL A 152 -5.62 -0.51 14.83
C VAL A 152 -5.66 1.00 14.78
N SER A 153 -4.69 1.65 15.42
CA SER A 153 -4.42 3.07 15.19
C SER A 153 -3.11 3.20 14.42
N CYS A 154 -3.15 3.89 13.29
CA CYS A 154 -1.98 4.41 12.61
C CYS A 154 -1.92 5.92 12.89
N SER A 155 -0.74 6.46 13.21
CA SER A 155 -0.57 7.92 13.27
C SER A 155 -0.56 8.46 11.84
N ALA A 156 -1.74 8.64 11.25
CA ALA A 156 -1.87 9.01 9.84
C ALA A 156 -1.98 10.53 9.64
N ASP A 157 -1.16 11.32 10.35
CA ASP A 157 -0.90 12.73 10.00
C ASP A 157 0.05 12.83 8.78
N ILE A 158 -0.06 11.87 7.85
CA ILE A 158 0.74 11.79 6.63
C ILE A 158 -0.14 12.34 5.49
N PRO A 159 0.08 13.60 5.07
CA PRO A 159 -0.75 14.21 4.02
C PRO A 159 -0.47 13.61 2.63
N CYS A 160 0.76 13.14 2.40
CA CYS A 160 1.16 12.47 1.16
C CYS A 160 2.42 11.59 1.37
N LEU A 161 2.61 10.61 0.48
CA LEU A 161 3.83 9.81 0.32
C LEU A 161 4.83 10.55 -0.58
N GLY A 162 6.13 10.32 -0.37
CA GLY A 162 7.17 10.84 -1.26
C GLY A 162 8.52 11.00 -0.58
N ALA A 163 9.52 11.40 -1.37
CA ALA A 163 10.83 11.75 -0.86
C ALA A 163 10.74 13.02 0.02
N ALA A 164 11.50 13.06 1.12
CA ALA A 164 11.67 14.30 1.86
C ALA A 164 12.24 15.35 0.88
N VAL A 165 11.67 16.55 0.90
CA VAL A 165 12.24 17.68 0.14
C VAL A 165 13.62 17.96 0.75
N PRO A 166 14.70 18.04 -0.05
CA PRO A 166 16.02 18.43 0.44
C PRO A 166 16.01 19.83 1.07
#